data_AF-A0A7C9BCX0-F1
#
_entry.id   AF-A0A7C9BCX0-F1
#
_cell.length_a   1.000
_cell.length_b   1.000
_cell.length_c   1.000
_cell.angle_alpha   90.00
_cell.angle_beta   90.00
_cell.angle_gamma   90.00
#
_symmetry.space_group_name_H-M   'P 1'
#
loop_
_entity.id
_entity.type
_entity.pdbx_description
1 polymer ?
#
loop_
_entity_poly.entity_id
_entity_poly.type
_entity_poly.pdbx_seq_one_letter_code
_entity_poly.pdbx_strand_id
1 'polypeptide(L)'
;MKEELNYSEEVKRELLSEIASMKRQSVFSLIFAIMCVVGMVYLFYRLRASNRKLTEAKEKLAQQNVVLEEQKASLTTFKNELDAWRMSLLEVDSIPASVAEPEAASASGDFVQTVDSVPVIERPTTRIRRFQNRSRLQNGTENASLEDPGEVPSPASEIALDRPTVVYEAKAQQYSLKKQEAISATPFFGYIIYIQDATRRQASDELLKILKEKGAIVPAIQSKNLPPRFPTSIKYFHPQDEKNAEAVRNLLLTVLVKDKEGQTKLEIPVTYISNAKVSLGQLEVWIGEK
;
A
#
# COMPACT_ATOMS: atom_id res chain seq x y z
N MET A 1 -5.53 -85.75 -27.07
CA MET A 1 -5.78 -85.79 -25.60
C MET A 1 -4.88 -84.89 -24.77
N LYS A 2 -3.55 -85.09 -24.64
CA LYS A 2 -2.72 -84.18 -23.79
C LYS A 2 -2.66 -82.74 -24.32
N GLU A 3 -2.59 -82.58 -25.64
CA GLU A 3 -2.55 -81.25 -26.28
C GLU A 3 -3.87 -80.48 -26.15
N GLU A 4 -5.01 -81.15 -26.27
CA GLU A 4 -6.34 -80.53 -26.09
C GLU A 4 -6.56 -80.05 -24.65
N LEU A 5 -6.00 -80.77 -23.67
CA LEU A 5 -6.09 -80.42 -22.25
C LEU A 5 -5.24 -79.18 -21.94
N ASN A 6 -4.03 -79.10 -22.49
CA ASN A 6 -3.18 -77.91 -22.38
C ASN A 6 -3.81 -76.68 -23.03
N TYR A 7 -4.39 -76.83 -24.23
CA TYR A 7 -5.06 -75.73 -24.93
C TYR A 7 -6.24 -75.18 -24.13
N SER A 8 -7.04 -76.07 -23.52
CA SER A 8 -8.16 -75.64 -22.67
C SER A 8 -7.71 -74.87 -21.41
N GLU A 9 -6.56 -75.22 -20.82
CA GLU A 9 -6.03 -74.51 -19.65
C GLU A 9 -5.51 -73.12 -20.02
N GLU A 10 -4.88 -72.98 -21.18
CA GLU A 10 -4.33 -71.72 -21.66
C GLU A 10 -5.43 -70.68 -21.93
N VAL A 11 -6.50 -71.10 -22.62
CA VAL A 11 -7.69 -70.25 -22.85
C VAL A 11 -8.35 -69.80 -21.54
N LYS A 12 -8.43 -70.69 -20.53
CA LYS A 12 -8.98 -70.33 -19.21
C LYS A 12 -8.13 -69.27 -18.51
N ARG A 13 -6.81 -69.36 -18.60
CA ARG A 13 -5.90 -68.36 -18.01
C ARG A 13 -6.04 -67.01 -18.69
N GLU A 14 -6.12 -67.01 -20.03
CA GLU A 14 -6.33 -65.80 -20.81
C GLU A 14 -7.65 -65.10 -20.42
N LEU A 15 -8.78 -65.82 -20.41
CA LEU A 15 -10.09 -65.29 -20.01
C LEU A 15 -10.09 -64.76 -18.57
N LEU A 16 -9.46 -65.48 -17.64
CA LEU A 16 -9.35 -65.01 -16.25
C LEU A 16 -8.50 -63.74 -16.14
N SER A 17 -7.44 -63.62 -16.95
CA SER A 17 -6.61 -62.42 -16.97
C SER A 17 -7.36 -61.20 -17.53
N GLU A 18 -8.19 -61.41 -18.57
CA GLU A 18 -9.02 -60.37 -19.17
C GLU A 18 -10.15 -59.93 -18.22
N ILE A 19 -10.82 -60.86 -17.55
CA ILE A 19 -11.81 -60.55 -16.51
C ILE A 19 -11.15 -59.76 -15.36
N ALA A 20 -9.94 -60.14 -14.95
CA ALA A 20 -9.21 -59.41 -13.91
C ALA A 20 -8.83 -57.98 -14.36
N SER A 21 -8.45 -57.79 -15.63
CA SER A 21 -8.11 -56.48 -16.17
C SER A 21 -9.35 -55.57 -16.25
N MET A 22 -10.48 -56.09 -16.76
CA MET A 22 -11.75 -55.35 -16.81
C MET A 22 -12.24 -54.94 -15.41
N LYS A 23 -12.10 -55.83 -14.42
CA LYS A 23 -12.44 -55.51 -13.01
C LYS A 23 -11.57 -54.38 -12.47
N ARG A 24 -10.25 -54.40 -12.73
CA ARG A 24 -9.35 -53.31 -12.32
C ARG A 24 -9.76 -51.98 -12.96
N GLN A 25 -10.03 -51.98 -14.27
CA GLN A 25 -10.48 -50.78 -14.99
C GLN A 25 -11.79 -50.22 -14.42
N SER A 26 -12.77 -51.08 -14.12
CA SER A 26 -14.03 -50.68 -13.49
C SER A 26 -13.83 -50.02 -12.12
N VAL A 27 -12.95 -50.59 -11.28
CA VAL A 27 -12.62 -50.00 -9.96
C VAL A 27 -11.94 -48.62 -10.11
N PHE A 28 -11.01 -48.47 -11.05
CA PHE A 28 -10.38 -47.17 -11.32
C PHE A 28 -11.41 -46.13 -11.78
N SER A 29 -12.32 -46.52 -12.66
CA SER A 29 -13.41 -45.63 -13.12
C SER A 29 -14.31 -45.21 -11.96
N LEU A 30 -14.62 -46.11 -11.03
CA LEU A 30 -15.43 -45.79 -9.85
C LEU A 30 -14.72 -44.80 -8.92
N ILE A 31 -13.44 -45.04 -8.63
CA ILE A 31 -12.63 -44.13 -7.79
C ILE A 31 -12.56 -42.74 -8.43
N PHE A 32 -12.32 -42.68 -9.74
CA PHE A 32 -12.28 -41.43 -10.48
C PHE A 32 -13.62 -40.68 -10.41
N ALA A 33 -14.74 -41.38 -10.59
CA ALA A 33 -16.08 -40.80 -10.47
C ALA A 33 -16.33 -40.21 -9.08
N ILE A 34 -15.93 -40.91 -8.01
CA ILE A 34 -16.05 -40.41 -6.62
C ILE A 34 -15.21 -39.14 -6.43
N MET A 35 -13.97 -39.15 -6.92
CA MET A 35 -13.09 -37.96 -6.87
C MET A 35 -13.69 -36.76 -7.60
N CYS A 36 -14.32 -36.98 -8.76
CA CYS A 36 -15.02 -35.92 -9.50
C CYS A 36 -16.21 -35.36 -8.72
N VAL A 37 -17.01 -36.21 -8.06
CA VAL A 37 -18.16 -35.76 -7.24
C VAL A 37 -17.67 -34.93 -6.05
N VAL A 38 -16.65 -35.40 -5.32
CA VAL A 38 -16.06 -34.65 -4.19
C VAL A 38 -15.49 -33.31 -4.67
N GLY A 39 -14.78 -33.31 -5.81
CA GLY A 39 -14.27 -32.10 -6.45
C GLY A 39 -15.36 -31.10 -6.80
N MET A 40 -16.48 -31.57 -7.39
CA MET A 40 -17.65 -30.74 -7.70
C MET A 40 -18.26 -30.12 -6.43
N VAL A 41 -18.45 -30.91 -5.38
CA VAL A 41 -19.00 -30.41 -4.10
C VAL A 41 -18.09 -29.34 -3.51
N TYR A 42 -16.77 -29.58 -3.50
CA TYR A 42 -15.80 -28.59 -3.03
C TYR A 42 -15.86 -27.28 -3.84
N LEU A 43 -15.88 -27.37 -5.17
CA LEU A 43 -16.00 -26.20 -6.04
C LEU A 43 -17.31 -25.45 -5.82
N PHE A 44 -18.41 -26.17 -5.59
CA PHE A 44 -19.72 -25.58 -5.29
C PHE A 44 -19.69 -24.74 -4.01
N TYR A 45 -19.13 -25.27 -2.91
CA TYR A 45 -18.98 -24.50 -1.66
C TYR A 45 -18.09 -23.29 -1.83
N ARG A 46 -16.97 -23.43 -2.56
CA ARG A 46 -16.05 -22.33 -2.84
C ARG A 46 -16.73 -21.22 -3.67
N LEU A 47 -17.51 -21.60 -4.68
CA LEU A 47 -18.28 -20.66 -5.50
C LEU A 47 -19.32 -19.93 -4.65
N ARG A 48 -20.03 -20.66 -3.77
CA ARG A 48 -21.02 -20.06 -2.87
C ARG A 48 -20.39 -19.06 -1.89
N ALA A 49 -19.23 -19.39 -1.31
CA ALA A 49 -18.49 -18.48 -0.45
C ALA A 49 -18.02 -17.23 -1.21
N SER A 50 -17.56 -17.39 -2.45
CA SER A 50 -17.16 -16.26 -3.31
C SER A 50 -18.36 -15.35 -3.63
N ASN A 51 -19.53 -15.92 -3.92
CA ASN A 51 -20.74 -15.14 -4.21
C ASN A 51 -21.20 -14.33 -3.00
N ARG A 52 -21.09 -14.86 -1.78
CA ARG A 52 -21.39 -14.12 -0.54
C ARG A 52 -20.46 -12.91 -0.36
N LYS A 53 -19.16 -13.10 -0.58
CA LYS A 53 -18.20 -11.98 -0.53
C LYS A 53 -18.51 -10.92 -1.58
N LEU A 54 -18.94 -11.34 -2.76
CA LEU A 54 -19.35 -10.42 -3.83
C LEU A 54 -20.60 -9.63 -3.45
N THR A 55 -21.60 -10.25 -2.83
CA THR A 55 -22.81 -9.55 -2.37
C THR A 55 -22.49 -8.57 -1.25
N GLU A 56 -21.69 -8.96 -0.25
CA GLU A 56 -21.24 -8.06 0.81
C GLU A 56 -20.45 -6.86 0.27
N ALA A 57 -19.58 -7.08 -0.73
CA ALA A 57 -18.84 -6.01 -1.37
C ALA A 57 -19.75 -5.05 -2.14
N LYS A 58 -20.77 -5.58 -2.84
CA LYS A 58 -21.78 -4.75 -3.54
C LYS A 58 -22.60 -3.92 -2.56
N GLU A 59 -23.02 -4.48 -1.43
CA GLU A 59 -23.75 -3.76 -0.40
C GLU A 59 -22.90 -2.65 0.22
N LYS A 60 -21.64 -2.92 0.54
CA LYS A 60 -20.70 -1.89 1.03
C LYS A 60 -20.51 -0.76 0.03
N LEU A 61 -20.38 -1.08 -1.25
CA LEU A 61 -20.23 -0.08 -2.31
C LEU A 61 -21.51 0.75 -2.47
N ALA A 62 -22.69 0.13 -2.39
CA ALA A 62 -23.96 0.84 -2.39
C ALA A 62 -24.09 1.80 -1.19
N GLN A 63 -23.71 1.36 0.01
CA GLN A 63 -23.69 2.21 1.21
C GLN A 63 -22.73 3.39 1.06
N GLN A 64 -21.53 3.16 0.53
CA GLN A 64 -20.56 4.23 0.27
C GLN A 64 -21.07 5.25 -0.75
N ASN A 65 -21.77 4.80 -1.78
CA ASN A 65 -22.38 5.71 -2.76
C ASN A 65 -23.47 6.58 -2.12
N VAL A 66 -24.29 6.04 -1.21
CA VAL A 66 -25.28 6.83 -0.46
C VAL A 66 -24.60 7.92 0.36
N VAL A 67 -23.54 7.57 1.11
CA VAL A 67 -22.76 8.55 1.89
C VAL A 67 -22.14 9.62 1.00
N LEU A 68 -21.65 9.25 -0.19
CA LEU A 68 -21.09 10.20 -1.15
C LEU A 68 -22.14 11.18 -1.66
N GLU A 69 -23.34 10.70 -2.02
CA GLU A 69 -24.43 11.58 -2.45
C GLU A 69 -24.92 12.50 -1.32
N GLU A 70 -24.95 12.02 -0.07
CA GLU A 70 -25.23 12.88 1.09
C GLU A 70 -24.18 13.98 1.28
N GLN A 71 -22.89 13.63 1.18
CA GLN A 71 -21.80 14.62 1.25
C GLN A 71 -21.88 15.64 0.12
N LYS A 72 -22.21 15.19 -1.08
CA LYS A 72 -22.40 16.06 -2.24
C LYS A 72 -23.57 17.02 -2.03
N ALA A 73 -24.70 16.53 -1.49
CA ALA A 73 -25.83 17.38 -1.13
C ALA A 73 -25.43 18.43 -0.07
N SER A 74 -24.70 18.04 0.97
CA SER A 74 -24.18 18.97 1.99
C SER A 74 -23.21 20.01 1.43
N LEU A 75 -22.35 19.64 0.47
CA LEU A 75 -21.49 20.61 -0.21
C LEU A 75 -22.28 21.61 -1.05
N THR A 76 -23.37 21.16 -1.68
CA THR A 76 -24.25 22.07 -2.44
C THR A 76 -25.00 23.04 -1.53
N THR A 77 -25.47 22.61 -0.36
CA THR A 77 -26.11 23.51 0.60
C THR A 77 -25.11 24.53 1.14
N PHE A 78 -23.91 24.07 1.53
CA PHE A 78 -22.85 24.95 2.01
C PHE A 78 -22.43 25.98 0.94
N LYS A 79 -22.35 25.56 -0.32
CA LYS A 79 -22.08 26.47 -1.44
C LYS A 79 -23.16 27.55 -1.55
N ASN A 80 -24.44 27.16 -1.49
CA ASN A 80 -25.55 28.10 -1.57
C ASN A 80 -25.55 29.09 -0.39
N GLU A 81 -25.23 28.63 0.82
CA GLU A 81 -25.08 29.50 2.01
C GLU A 81 -23.92 30.49 1.83
N LEU A 82 -22.77 30.02 1.33
CA LEU A 82 -21.62 30.88 1.05
C LEU A 82 -21.95 31.95 0.00
N ASP A 83 -22.66 31.58 -1.05
CA ASP A 83 -23.08 32.51 -2.10
C ASP A 83 -24.13 33.51 -1.59
N ALA A 84 -25.07 33.09 -0.73
CA ALA A 84 -26.00 33.99 -0.05
C ALA A 84 -25.27 34.98 0.86
N TRP A 85 -24.28 34.51 1.64
CA TRP A 85 -23.45 35.37 2.48
C TRP A 85 -22.67 36.40 1.65
N ARG A 86 -22.08 35.99 0.51
CA ARG A 86 -21.42 36.91 -0.43
C ARG A 86 -22.36 37.99 -0.96
N MET A 87 -23.59 37.64 -1.32
CA MET A 87 -24.58 38.63 -1.78
C MET A 87 -24.97 39.61 -0.66
N SER A 88 -25.11 39.14 0.58
CA SER A 88 -25.41 40.02 1.72
C SER A 88 -24.30 41.04 2.00
N LEU A 89 -23.03 40.68 1.78
CA LEU A 89 -21.90 41.60 1.91
C LEU A 89 -21.92 42.70 0.83
N LEU A 90 -22.25 42.33 -0.41
CA LEU A 90 -22.34 43.29 -1.51
C LEU A 90 -23.49 44.29 -1.34
N GLU A 91 -24.58 43.90 -0.67
CA GLU A 91 -25.71 44.80 -0.37
C GLU A 91 -25.34 45.83 0.72
N VAL A 92 -24.55 45.44 1.73
CA VAL A 92 -24.09 46.35 2.80
C VAL A 92 -23.14 47.44 2.28
N ASP A 93 -22.32 47.15 1.27
CA ASP A 93 -21.42 48.13 0.66
C ASP A 93 -22.13 49.14 -0.27
N SER A 94 -23.43 48.96 -0.53
CA SER A 94 -24.26 49.93 -1.26
C SER A 94 -24.83 51.02 -0.34
N ILE A 95 -23.95 51.76 0.34
CA ILE A 95 -24.34 52.99 1.05
C ILE A 95 -24.86 53.99 -0.01
N PRO A 96 -26.08 54.54 0.12
CA PRO A 96 -26.57 55.54 -0.81
C PRO A 96 -25.66 56.77 -0.75
N ALA A 97 -25.09 57.14 -1.91
CA ALA A 97 -24.34 58.37 -2.12
C ALA A 97 -25.27 59.61 -2.10
N SER A 98 -26.07 59.75 -1.04
CA SER A 98 -27.07 60.79 -0.83
C SER A 98 -27.12 61.15 0.66
N VAL A 99 -25.98 61.53 1.24
CA VAL A 99 -25.97 62.45 2.36
C VAL A 99 -25.16 63.65 1.93
N ALA A 100 -25.90 64.76 1.80
CA ALA A 100 -25.42 66.04 1.37
C ALA A 100 -24.24 66.54 2.22
N GLU A 101 -23.32 67.17 1.51
CA GLU A 101 -22.33 68.14 1.97
C GLU A 101 -22.89 69.08 3.05
N PRO A 102 -22.35 69.11 4.29
CA PRO A 102 -22.54 70.25 5.17
C PRO A 102 -21.39 71.24 4.97
N GLU A 103 -21.77 72.45 4.58
CA GLU A 103 -20.92 73.63 4.51
C GLU A 103 -20.04 73.81 5.76
N ALA A 104 -18.85 74.31 5.50
CA ALA A 104 -17.87 74.72 6.49
C ALA A 104 -18.45 75.73 7.50
N ALA A 105 -18.45 75.36 8.77
CA ALA A 105 -18.47 76.32 9.87
C ALA A 105 -17.45 75.92 10.94
N SER A 106 -16.38 76.70 10.94
CA SER A 106 -15.34 76.78 11.95
C SER A 106 -15.91 76.97 13.37
N ALA A 107 -15.61 76.06 14.30
CA ALA A 107 -15.57 76.36 15.72
C ALA A 107 -14.67 75.38 16.47
N SER A 108 -13.62 75.94 17.08
CA SER A 108 -12.74 75.33 18.06
C SER A 108 -13.49 74.84 19.31
N GLY A 109 -13.19 73.63 19.77
CA GLY A 109 -13.61 73.15 21.08
C GLY A 109 -13.00 71.79 21.40
N ASP A 110 -12.12 71.77 22.40
CA ASP A 110 -11.61 70.56 23.05
C ASP A 110 -12.77 69.62 23.43
N PHE A 111 -12.78 68.42 22.86
CA PHE A 111 -13.62 67.33 23.33
C PHE A 111 -12.90 66.00 23.18
N VAL A 112 -12.40 65.51 24.32
CA VAL A 112 -11.89 64.15 24.47
C VAL A 112 -13.08 63.20 24.48
N GLN A 113 -13.31 62.51 23.36
CA GLN A 113 -14.29 61.44 23.28
C GLN A 113 -13.56 60.10 23.33
N THR A 114 -13.74 59.41 24.45
CA THR A 114 -13.32 58.05 24.73
C THR A 114 -13.82 57.13 23.61
N VAL A 115 -12.89 56.45 22.95
CA VAL A 115 -13.18 55.48 21.88
C VAL A 115 -13.87 54.28 22.50
N ASP A 116 -15.16 54.15 22.22
CA ASP A 116 -15.98 53.03 22.62
C ASP A 116 -15.81 51.87 21.61
N SER A 117 -15.43 50.72 22.15
CA SER A 117 -15.84 49.38 21.72
C SER A 117 -15.64 48.97 20.24
N VAL A 118 -14.48 48.37 19.97
CA VAL A 118 -14.27 47.49 18.80
C VAL A 118 -15.14 46.23 18.96
N PRO A 119 -16.00 45.86 18.00
CA PRO A 119 -16.75 44.62 18.09
C PRO A 119 -15.81 43.43 17.91
N VAL A 120 -15.73 42.59 18.95
CA VAL A 120 -15.03 41.31 18.93
C VAL A 120 -15.81 40.37 18.01
N ILE A 121 -15.23 40.10 16.83
CA ILE A 121 -15.71 39.06 15.93
C ILE A 121 -15.33 37.71 16.56
N GLU A 122 -16.28 37.07 17.25
CA GLU A 122 -16.14 35.70 17.74
C GLU A 122 -16.04 34.74 16.55
N ARG A 123 -14.83 34.26 16.28
CA ARG A 123 -14.60 33.18 15.31
C ARG A 123 -15.14 31.88 15.90
N PRO A 124 -16.08 31.16 15.24
CA PRO A 124 -16.50 29.84 15.70
C PRO A 124 -15.31 28.88 15.61
N THR A 125 -14.82 28.44 16.77
CA THR A 125 -13.83 27.36 16.87
C THR A 125 -14.54 26.03 16.60
N THR A 126 -14.58 25.63 15.33
CA THR A 126 -14.97 24.27 14.96
C THR A 126 -13.91 23.29 15.47
N ARG A 127 -14.19 22.74 16.64
CA ARG A 127 -13.44 21.68 17.31
C ARG A 127 -13.55 20.41 16.46
N ILE A 128 -12.60 20.22 15.55
CA ILE A 128 -12.45 18.98 14.77
C ILE A 128 -12.19 17.83 15.76
N ARG A 129 -13.23 17.02 16.03
CA ARG A 129 -13.11 15.78 16.81
C ARG A 129 -12.27 14.78 15.99
N ARG A 130 -10.97 14.69 16.33
CA ARG A 130 -10.14 13.55 15.96
C ARG A 130 -10.73 12.29 16.58
N PHE A 131 -11.35 11.45 15.75
CA PHE A 131 -11.62 10.06 16.10
C PHE A 131 -10.28 9.31 16.17
N GLN A 132 -9.74 9.13 17.38
CA GLN A 132 -8.69 8.15 17.63
C GLN A 132 -9.33 6.76 17.72
N ASN A 133 -9.23 5.98 16.66
CA ASN A 133 -9.44 4.53 16.72
C ASN A 133 -8.19 3.88 17.32
N ARG A 134 -8.26 3.60 18.63
CA ARG A 134 -7.23 2.90 19.40
C ARG A 134 -7.64 1.43 19.55
N SER A 135 -7.33 0.61 18.57
CA SER A 135 -7.42 -0.85 18.70
C SER A 135 -6.10 -1.37 19.28
N ARG A 136 -6.09 -1.54 20.61
CA ARG A 136 -5.00 -2.12 21.40
C ARG A 136 -5.29 -3.61 21.56
N LEU A 137 -4.56 -4.47 20.86
CA LEU A 137 -4.49 -5.90 21.17
C LEU A 137 -3.24 -6.12 22.03
N GLN A 138 -3.48 -6.45 23.29
CA GLN A 138 -2.51 -7.02 24.24
C GLN A 138 -2.26 -8.48 23.88
N ASN A 139 -0.99 -8.87 23.92
CA ASN A 139 -0.42 -10.16 24.34
C ASN A 139 1.05 -9.81 24.65
N GLY A 140 1.64 -9.94 25.83
CA GLY A 140 1.32 -10.80 26.95
C GLY A 140 2.18 -12.06 26.89
N THR A 141 3.45 -11.98 27.29
CA THR A 141 4.18 -13.10 27.94
C THR A 141 5.48 -12.60 28.56
N GLU A 142 5.58 -12.87 29.85
CA GLU A 142 6.70 -12.69 30.78
C GLU A 142 7.76 -13.79 30.61
N ASN A 143 9.00 -13.50 31.04
CA ASN A 143 9.95 -14.35 31.78
C ASN A 143 11.34 -13.69 31.65
N ALA A 144 11.95 -13.09 32.68
CA ALA A 144 12.45 -13.60 33.96
C ALA A 144 13.93 -14.07 33.91
N SER A 145 14.64 -13.73 34.99
CA SER A 145 16.03 -14.06 35.40
C SER A 145 17.12 -13.09 34.95
N LEU A 146 17.69 -12.24 35.83
CA LEU A 146 18.38 -12.46 37.13
C LEU A 146 19.77 -13.07 36.94
N GLU A 147 20.83 -12.25 37.09
CA GLU A 147 22.06 -12.58 37.80
C GLU A 147 22.97 -11.35 37.97
N ASP A 148 23.89 -11.48 38.92
CA ASP A 148 24.46 -10.51 39.87
C ASP A 148 25.61 -9.63 39.35
N PRO A 149 26.04 -8.59 40.11
CA PRO A 149 27.11 -7.67 39.76
C PRO A 149 28.48 -8.17 40.24
N GLY A 150 29.51 -7.93 39.43
CA GLY A 150 30.91 -8.27 39.75
C GLY A 150 31.81 -7.04 39.77
N GLU A 151 32.57 -6.93 40.86
CA GLU A 151 33.48 -5.88 41.30
C GLU A 151 34.55 -5.36 40.31
N VAL A 152 34.93 -4.10 40.58
CA VAL A 152 36.12 -3.36 40.12
C VAL A 152 37.28 -3.68 41.09
N PRO A 153 38.57 -3.72 40.67
CA PRO A 153 39.40 -2.51 40.75
C PRO A 153 40.39 -2.28 39.58
N SER A 154 40.65 -0.97 39.39
CA SER A 154 41.69 -0.27 38.61
C SER A 154 43.14 -0.58 39.11
N PRO A 155 44.25 0.05 38.63
CA PRO A 155 44.43 1.05 37.57
C PRO A 155 45.70 0.86 36.68
N ALA A 156 45.95 1.87 35.83
CA ALA A 156 47.23 2.35 35.29
C ALA A 156 47.52 2.04 33.82
N SER A 157 47.30 3.05 32.97
CA SER A 157 48.38 3.66 32.19
C SER A 157 47.90 4.99 31.60
N GLU A 158 48.57 6.07 32.02
CA GLU A 158 48.73 7.28 31.22
C GLU A 158 49.26 6.91 29.83
N ILE A 159 48.76 7.55 28.78
CA ILE A 159 49.54 8.20 27.71
C ILE A 159 48.57 9.08 26.91
N ALA A 160 48.75 10.38 27.11
CA ALA A 160 48.78 11.48 26.16
C ALA A 160 47.85 11.54 24.92
N LEU A 161 47.43 12.81 24.69
CA LEU A 161 47.34 13.49 23.40
C LEU A 161 45.99 13.48 22.64
N ASP A 162 45.11 14.37 23.10
CA ASP A 162 44.69 15.56 22.34
C ASP A 162 44.35 15.37 20.85
N ARG A 163 43.04 15.27 20.54
CA ARG A 163 42.34 15.82 19.36
C ARG A 163 40.84 15.42 19.34
N PRO A 164 39.88 16.35 19.40
CA PRO A 164 38.47 16.03 19.23
C PRO A 164 38.08 16.10 17.74
N THR A 165 38.16 14.97 17.03
CA THR A 165 37.67 14.85 15.64
C THR A 165 36.57 13.79 15.53
N VAL A 166 35.60 13.75 16.47
CA VAL A 166 34.55 12.71 16.46
C VAL A 166 33.12 13.26 16.45
N VAL A 167 32.93 14.59 16.56
CA VAL A 167 31.57 15.17 16.62
C VAL A 167 31.04 15.60 15.24
N TYR A 168 31.87 15.61 14.19
CA TYR A 168 31.45 16.03 12.84
C TYR A 168 30.98 14.87 11.92
N GLU A 169 31.39 13.62 12.16
CA GLU A 169 30.91 12.49 11.35
C GLU A 169 29.51 12.01 11.74
N ALA A 170 29.16 12.04 13.04
CA ALA A 170 27.82 11.67 13.49
C ALA A 170 26.73 12.62 12.97
N LYS A 171 27.05 13.91 12.83
CA LYS A 171 26.14 14.89 12.22
C LYS A 171 26.07 14.72 10.69
N ALA A 172 27.19 14.41 10.01
CA ALA A 172 27.18 14.16 8.56
C ALA A 172 26.35 12.92 8.18
N GLN A 173 26.36 11.87 9.00
CA GLN A 173 25.48 10.71 8.83
C GLN A 173 24.01 11.02 9.13
N GLN A 174 23.73 11.92 10.08
CA GLN A 174 22.37 12.35 10.37
C GLN A 174 21.79 13.29 9.29
N TYR A 175 22.64 14.10 8.65
CA TYR A 175 22.27 14.93 7.49
C TYR A 175 22.09 14.12 6.20
N SER A 176 22.75 12.98 6.03
CA SER A 176 22.51 12.07 4.90
C SER A 176 21.23 11.23 5.07
N LEU A 177 20.88 10.85 6.29
CA LEU A 177 19.58 10.21 6.62
C LEU A 177 18.40 11.18 6.45
N LYS A 178 18.52 12.45 6.88
CA LYS A 178 17.48 13.47 6.64
C LYS A 178 17.33 13.86 5.15
N LYS A 179 18.39 13.74 4.34
CA LYS A 179 18.30 13.95 2.89
C LYS A 179 17.62 12.77 2.17
N GLN A 180 17.57 11.58 2.78
CA GLN A 180 16.77 10.44 2.31
C GLN A 180 15.28 10.57 2.66
N GLU A 181 14.94 11.19 3.80
CA GLU A 181 13.55 11.57 4.12
C GLU A 181 12.99 12.64 3.16
N ALA A 182 13.88 13.41 2.52
CA ALA A 182 13.56 14.40 1.50
C ALA A 182 13.58 13.87 0.05
N ILE A 183 13.72 12.56 -0.19
CA ILE A 183 13.21 11.91 -1.42
C ILE A 183 11.68 11.77 -1.27
N SER A 184 11.08 12.91 -0.95
CA SER A 184 9.71 13.12 -0.60
C SER A 184 8.87 12.88 -1.85
N ALA A 185 8.16 11.75 -1.79
CA ALA A 185 6.85 11.57 -2.36
C ALA A 185 6.69 12.05 -3.81
N THR A 186 7.48 11.53 -4.75
CA THR A 186 7.00 11.50 -6.14
C THR A 186 5.70 10.69 -6.13
N PRO A 187 4.55 11.30 -6.39
CA PRO A 187 3.30 10.55 -6.44
C PRO A 187 3.29 9.73 -7.73
N PHE A 188 2.76 8.51 -7.67
CA PHE A 188 2.65 7.60 -8.81
C PHE A 188 1.22 7.61 -9.39
N PHE A 189 0.50 8.72 -9.29
CA PHE A 189 -0.87 8.80 -9.79
C PHE A 189 -0.93 8.45 -11.29
N GLY A 190 -1.75 7.46 -11.62
CA GLY A 190 -1.93 6.98 -12.99
C GLY A 190 -0.86 6.00 -13.49
N TYR A 191 0.19 5.72 -12.71
CA TYR A 191 1.19 4.72 -13.08
C TYR A 191 0.65 3.31 -12.85
N ILE A 192 0.89 2.41 -13.81
CA ILE A 192 0.58 0.99 -13.71
C ILE A 192 1.88 0.24 -13.48
N ILE A 193 2.06 -0.33 -12.29
CA ILE A 193 3.30 -1.01 -11.90
C ILE A 193 3.01 -2.50 -11.73
N TYR A 194 3.63 -3.32 -12.57
CA TYR A 194 3.57 -4.78 -12.47
C TYR A 194 4.72 -5.29 -11.61
N ILE A 195 4.42 -6.14 -10.63
CA ILE A 195 5.44 -6.76 -9.77
C ILE A 195 5.51 -8.25 -10.12
N GLN A 196 6.70 -8.69 -10.56
CA GLN A 196 7.05 -10.08 -10.82
C GLN A 196 7.94 -10.57 -9.69
N ASP A 197 7.49 -11.59 -8.94
CA ASP A 197 8.21 -12.13 -7.79
C ASP A 197 8.41 -13.64 -7.92
N ALA A 198 9.68 -14.06 -7.90
CA ALA A 198 10.05 -15.47 -7.95
C ALA A 198 9.69 -16.25 -6.68
N THR A 199 9.69 -15.60 -5.51
CA THR A 199 9.71 -16.28 -4.20
C THR A 199 8.63 -15.82 -3.22
N ARG A 200 7.68 -14.96 -3.63
CA ARG A 200 6.62 -14.38 -2.77
C ARG A 200 7.20 -13.87 -1.43
N ARG A 201 8.19 -13.00 -1.52
CA ARG A 201 8.85 -12.40 -0.35
C ARG A 201 7.96 -11.33 0.28
N GLN A 202 8.07 -11.17 1.60
CA GLN A 202 7.43 -10.08 2.35
C GLN A 202 7.76 -8.70 1.77
N ALA A 203 8.96 -8.53 1.22
CA ALA A 203 9.38 -7.35 0.47
C ALA A 203 8.41 -6.95 -0.67
N SER A 204 7.86 -7.91 -1.42
CA SER A 204 6.93 -7.62 -2.52
C SER A 204 5.59 -7.11 -2.00
N ASP A 205 5.13 -7.64 -0.87
CA ASP A 205 3.90 -7.18 -0.20
C ASP A 205 4.07 -5.79 0.41
N GLU A 206 5.23 -5.52 1.04
CA GLU A 206 5.54 -4.18 1.57
C GLU A 206 5.66 -3.16 0.43
N LEU A 207 6.34 -3.50 -0.67
CA LEU A 207 6.43 -2.64 -1.84
C LEU A 207 5.05 -2.36 -2.43
N LEU A 208 4.22 -3.39 -2.60
CA LEU A 208 2.85 -3.23 -3.10
C LEU A 208 2.03 -2.26 -2.25
N LYS A 209 2.15 -2.37 -0.92
CA LYS A 209 1.48 -1.46 0.01
C LYS A 209 1.96 -0.02 -0.18
N ILE A 210 3.27 0.20 -0.19
CA ILE A 210 3.86 1.55 -0.34
C ILE A 210 3.49 2.18 -1.69
N LEU A 211 3.51 1.41 -2.78
CA LEU A 211 3.16 1.91 -4.10
C LEU A 211 1.69 2.31 -4.20
N LYS A 212 0.78 1.52 -3.61
CA LYS A 212 -0.65 1.86 -3.54
C LYS A 212 -0.90 3.12 -2.70
N GLU A 213 -0.23 3.26 -1.56
CA GLU A 213 -0.30 4.47 -0.74
C GLU A 213 0.17 5.72 -1.48
N LYS A 214 1.11 5.57 -2.43
CA LYS A 214 1.60 6.64 -3.30
C LYS A 214 0.75 6.86 -4.57
N GLY A 215 -0.39 6.19 -4.70
CA GLY A 215 -1.33 6.39 -5.81
C GLY A 215 -1.07 5.56 -7.07
N ALA A 216 -0.13 4.61 -7.03
CA ALA A 216 0.10 3.70 -8.15
C ALA A 216 -1.02 2.64 -8.27
N ILE A 217 -1.31 2.24 -9.50
CA ILE A 217 -2.15 1.10 -9.82
C ILE A 217 -1.25 -0.14 -9.88
N VAL A 218 -1.36 -1.02 -8.89
CA VAL A 218 -0.61 -2.30 -8.83
C VAL A 218 -1.60 -3.45 -8.96
N PRO A 219 -1.80 -4.04 -10.16
CA PRO A 219 -2.88 -5.00 -10.41
C PRO A 219 -2.79 -6.27 -9.55
N ALA A 220 -1.61 -6.91 -9.54
CA ALA A 220 -1.29 -8.06 -8.72
C ALA A 220 0.22 -8.32 -8.71
N ILE A 221 0.70 -9.03 -7.69
CA ILE A 221 2.02 -9.67 -7.71
C ILE A 221 1.89 -10.95 -8.53
N GLN A 222 2.60 -11.01 -9.65
CA GLN A 222 2.66 -12.18 -10.50
C GLN A 222 3.82 -13.07 -10.05
N SER A 223 3.50 -14.34 -9.76
CA SER A 223 4.47 -15.35 -9.35
C SER A 223 4.36 -16.66 -10.15
N LYS A 224 3.43 -16.73 -11.11
CA LYS A 224 3.15 -17.95 -11.89
C LYS A 224 3.85 -17.87 -13.24
N ASN A 225 4.46 -18.97 -13.67
CA ASN A 225 5.15 -19.14 -14.96
C ASN A 225 6.41 -18.28 -15.15
N LEU A 226 7.00 -17.77 -14.07
CA LEU A 226 8.29 -17.10 -14.14
C LEU A 226 9.44 -18.12 -14.17
N PRO A 227 10.55 -17.81 -14.88
CA PRO A 227 11.73 -18.64 -14.79
C PRO A 227 12.20 -18.77 -13.34
N PRO A 228 12.76 -19.93 -12.93
CA PRO A 228 13.05 -20.23 -11.53
C PRO A 228 14.07 -19.27 -10.89
N ARG A 229 14.86 -18.54 -11.71
CA ARG A 229 15.81 -17.53 -11.25
C ARG A 229 15.90 -16.39 -12.26
N PHE A 230 15.76 -15.16 -11.79
CA PHE A 230 16.02 -13.94 -12.54
C PHE A 230 16.52 -12.86 -11.58
N PRO A 231 17.39 -11.95 -12.04
CA PRO A 231 17.91 -10.90 -11.19
C PRO A 231 16.83 -9.86 -10.89
N THR A 232 16.92 -9.26 -9.70
CA THR A 232 16.10 -8.11 -9.35
C THR A 232 16.40 -6.95 -10.28
N SER A 233 15.40 -6.41 -10.97
CA SER A 233 15.54 -5.35 -11.97
C SER A 233 14.26 -4.54 -12.11
N ILE A 234 14.37 -3.32 -12.63
CA ILE A 234 13.23 -2.47 -12.96
C ILE A 234 13.29 -2.15 -14.44
N LYS A 235 12.16 -2.33 -15.13
CA LYS A 235 12.03 -2.06 -16.54
C LYS A 235 11.01 -0.97 -16.76
N TYR A 236 11.31 -0.09 -17.70
CA TYR A 236 10.44 1.00 -18.13
C TYR A 236 10.42 1.06 -19.66
N PHE A 237 9.29 1.51 -20.21
CA PHE A 237 9.02 1.35 -21.65
C PHE A 237 9.05 2.65 -22.45
N HIS A 238 9.10 3.79 -21.77
CA HIS A 238 9.18 5.12 -22.38
C HIS A 238 10.27 5.96 -21.70
N PRO A 239 11.08 6.73 -22.45
CA PRO A 239 12.14 7.56 -21.86
C PRO A 239 11.64 8.55 -20.78
N GLN A 240 10.40 9.02 -20.90
CA GLN A 240 9.78 9.93 -19.93
C GLN A 240 9.58 9.30 -18.55
N ASP A 241 9.53 7.96 -18.47
CA ASP A 241 9.30 7.22 -17.23
C ASP A 241 10.58 6.92 -16.44
N GLU A 242 11.77 7.29 -16.96
CA GLU A 242 13.07 6.99 -16.35
C GLU A 242 13.15 7.48 -14.90
N LYS A 243 12.79 8.74 -14.65
CA LYS A 243 12.80 9.34 -13.31
C LYS A 243 11.89 8.59 -12.31
N ASN A 244 10.77 8.08 -12.79
CA ASN A 244 9.82 7.32 -11.96
C ASN A 244 10.32 5.88 -11.75
N ALA A 245 10.96 5.26 -12.75
CA ALA A 245 11.62 3.98 -12.60
C ALA A 245 12.75 4.05 -11.55
N GLU A 246 13.53 5.13 -11.53
CA GLU A 246 14.54 5.39 -10.49
C GLU A 246 13.92 5.59 -9.10
N ALA A 247 12.79 6.29 -9.02
CA ALA A 247 12.06 6.44 -7.76
C ALA A 247 11.58 5.08 -7.22
N VAL A 248 11.04 4.21 -8.09
CA VAL A 248 10.66 2.84 -7.73
C VAL A 248 11.87 2.02 -7.29
N ARG A 249 13.03 2.17 -7.95
CA ARG A 249 14.29 1.52 -7.55
C ARG A 249 14.69 1.88 -6.14
N ASN A 250 14.64 3.17 -5.80
CA ASN A 250 15.01 3.64 -4.48
C ASN A 250 14.05 3.09 -3.41
N LEU A 251 12.75 3.03 -3.69
CA LEU A 251 11.78 2.41 -2.79
C LEU A 251 12.04 0.91 -2.59
N LEU A 252 12.31 0.18 -3.67
CA LEU A 252 12.62 -1.23 -3.60
C LEU A 252 13.90 -1.49 -2.79
N LEU A 253 14.93 -0.65 -2.95
CA LEU A 253 16.12 -0.72 -2.11
C LEU A 253 15.80 -0.52 -0.62
N THR A 254 14.98 0.47 -0.28
CA THR A 254 14.55 0.69 1.12
C THR A 254 13.85 -0.53 1.70
N VAL A 255 12.96 -1.17 0.93
CA VAL A 255 12.22 -2.36 1.38
C VAL A 255 13.16 -3.57 1.52
N LEU A 256 14.06 -3.80 0.56
CA LEU A 256 14.98 -4.94 0.60
C LEU A 256 16.06 -4.82 1.68
N VAL A 257 16.48 -3.60 2.03
CA VAL A 257 17.47 -3.36 3.09
C VAL A 257 16.87 -3.63 4.48
N LYS A 258 15.58 -3.32 4.70
CA LYS A 258 14.89 -3.66 5.96
C LYS A 258 14.85 -5.18 6.19
N ASP A 259 14.71 -5.95 5.12
CA ASP A 259 14.54 -7.41 5.19
C ASP A 259 15.87 -8.17 5.41
N LYS A 260 17.01 -7.48 5.26
CA LYS A 260 18.35 -8.08 5.39
C LYS A 260 19.32 -7.13 6.08
N GLU A 261 19.42 -7.25 7.39
CA GLU A 261 20.51 -6.67 8.17
C GLU A 261 21.86 -7.23 7.65
N GLY A 262 22.60 -6.42 6.89
CA GLY A 262 24.01 -6.68 6.59
C GLY A 262 24.38 -7.16 5.18
N GLN A 263 23.48 -7.17 4.19
CA GLN A 263 23.89 -7.52 2.81
C GLN A 263 24.44 -6.33 2.00
N THR A 264 25.59 -6.64 1.38
CA THR A 264 26.39 -5.87 0.43
C THR A 264 25.57 -5.11 -0.62
N LYS A 265 25.98 -3.86 -0.88
CA LYS A 265 25.61 -2.94 -1.98
C LYS A 265 24.77 -3.63 -3.08
N LEU A 266 23.46 -3.68 -2.88
CA LEU A 266 22.54 -4.30 -3.82
C LEU A 266 22.34 -3.33 -5.00
N GLU A 267 23.02 -3.55 -6.11
CA GLU A 267 22.77 -2.80 -7.34
C GLU A 267 21.57 -3.41 -8.06
N ILE A 268 20.48 -2.64 -8.16
CA ILE A 268 19.28 -2.97 -8.92
C ILE A 268 19.34 -2.20 -10.24
N PRO A 269 19.54 -2.88 -11.39
CA PRO A 269 19.55 -2.23 -12.68
C PRO A 269 18.16 -1.67 -13.03
N VAL A 270 18.15 -0.49 -13.64
CA VAL A 270 16.99 0.15 -14.25
C VAL A 270 17.22 0.13 -15.76
N THR A 271 16.38 -0.58 -16.50
CA THR A 271 16.59 -0.89 -17.92
C THR A 271 15.46 -0.32 -18.76
N TYR A 272 15.83 0.45 -19.78
CA TYR A 272 14.90 0.89 -20.82
C TYR A 272 14.62 -0.25 -21.81
N ILE A 273 13.34 -0.53 -22.07
CA ILE A 273 12.92 -1.49 -23.09
C ILE A 273 11.92 -0.79 -24.00
N SER A 274 12.36 -0.35 -25.18
CA SER A 274 11.46 0.32 -26.12
C SER A 274 10.32 -0.62 -26.54
N ASN A 275 9.08 -0.24 -26.24
CA ASN A 275 7.90 -0.98 -26.66
C ASN A 275 6.71 -0.03 -26.90
N ALA A 276 6.45 0.27 -28.16
CA ALA A 276 5.38 1.18 -28.57
C ALA A 276 3.96 0.69 -28.22
N LYS A 277 3.78 -0.59 -27.88
CA LYS A 277 2.47 -1.14 -27.48
C LYS A 277 2.13 -0.86 -26.03
N VAL A 278 3.12 -0.52 -25.22
CA VAL A 278 2.95 -0.24 -23.80
C VAL A 278 2.59 1.22 -23.64
N SER A 279 1.61 1.54 -22.79
CA SER A 279 1.21 2.93 -22.53
C SER A 279 2.24 3.66 -21.66
N LEU A 280 2.27 4.99 -21.75
CA LEU A 280 3.03 5.83 -20.83
C LEU A 280 2.61 5.56 -19.37
N GLY A 281 3.59 5.59 -18.46
CA GLY A 281 3.33 5.36 -17.04
C GLY A 281 3.26 3.89 -16.64
N GLN A 282 3.61 2.96 -17.54
CA GLN A 282 3.67 1.54 -17.21
C GLN A 282 5.11 1.13 -16.88
N LEU A 283 5.29 0.41 -15.76
CA LEU A 283 6.58 -0.07 -15.27
C LEU A 283 6.49 -1.54 -14.87
N GLU A 284 7.62 -2.25 -14.95
CA GLU A 284 7.75 -3.61 -14.42
C GLU A 284 8.86 -3.68 -13.38
N VAL A 285 8.53 -4.25 -12.23
CA VAL A 285 9.47 -4.55 -11.14
C VAL A 285 9.64 -6.06 -11.09
N TRP A 286 10.86 -6.52 -11.31
CA TRP A 286 11.23 -7.93 -11.22
C TRP A 286 12.03 -8.11 -9.93
N ILE A 287 11.55 -8.96 -9.03
CA ILE A 287 12.16 -9.30 -7.74
C ILE A 287 12.51 -10.79 -7.75
N GLY A 288 13.80 -11.09 -7.75
CA GLY A 288 14.27 -12.47 -7.78
C GLY A 288 15.55 -12.67 -7.00
N GLU A 289 16.18 -13.83 -7.19
CA GLU A 289 17.41 -14.21 -6.50
C GLU A 289 18.63 -13.75 -7.30
N LYS A 290 19.66 -13.28 -6.59
CA LYS A 290 21.00 -13.04 -7.16
C LYS A 290 21.70 -14.37 -7.39
#